data_AF-A0A923TRY7-F1
#
_entry.id   AF-A0A923TRY7-F1
#
_cell.length_a   1.000
_cell.length_b   1.000
_cell.length_c   1.000
_cell.angle_alpha   90.00
_cell.angle_beta   90.00
_cell.angle_gamma   90.00
#
_symmetry.space_group_name_H-M   'P 1'
#
loop_
_entity.id
_entity.type
_entity.pdbx_description
1 polymer ?
#
loop_
_entity_poly.entity_id
_entity_poly.type
_entity_poly.pdbx_seq_one_letter_code
_entity_poly.pdbx_strand_id
1 'polypeptide(L)'
;MLNSLKIKILLATIILFFSSCGTTGHIRFYDYNVSKDSLENALKSFLLKNPSFKCPVNDSMCSRYYICDSVLEYVVDEDRKLHYVYTKEKIRKLYIYFHTEPEEIYRLEYYGDSKYWKEHPSSSRLALVAVVKVGGKWRYSGFLNRFFRGRRHVESRLEDELLSKLPYEYEIVEIGD
;
A
#
# COMPACT_ATOMS: atom_id res chain seq x y z
N MET A 1 -23.30 44.92 14.74
CA MET A 1 -23.26 44.57 13.31
C MET A 1 -21.83 44.23 12.91
N LEU A 2 -21.56 43.01 12.42
CA LEU A 2 -20.26 42.74 11.80
C LEU A 2 -20.18 43.49 10.46
N ASN A 3 -19.07 44.19 10.21
CA ASN A 3 -18.79 44.80 8.91
C ASN A 3 -18.74 43.69 7.83
N SER A 4 -19.28 43.97 6.64
CA SER A 4 -19.29 43.07 5.49
C SER A 4 -17.90 42.52 5.14
N LEU A 5 -16.83 43.27 5.42
CA LEU A 5 -15.45 42.81 5.28
C LEU A 5 -15.10 41.66 6.24
N LYS A 6 -15.55 41.73 7.51
CA LYS A 6 -15.28 40.71 8.52
C LYS A 6 -16.02 39.40 8.21
N ILE A 7 -17.23 39.49 7.64
CA ILE A 7 -18.01 38.32 7.20
C ILE A 7 -17.32 37.62 6.02
N LYS A 8 -16.80 38.39 5.04
CA LYS A 8 -16.06 37.84 3.89
C LYS A 8 -14.78 37.12 4.31
N ILE A 9 -14.04 37.69 5.27
CA ILE A 9 -12.82 37.06 5.82
C ILE A 9 -13.19 35.76 6.55
N LEU A 10 -14.21 35.76 7.39
CA LEU A 10 -14.67 34.57 8.11
C LEU A 10 -15.06 33.43 7.14
N LEU A 11 -15.80 33.75 6.07
CA LEU A 11 -16.17 32.77 5.05
C LEU A 11 -14.95 32.21 4.30
N ALA A 12 -13.98 33.06 3.94
CA ALA A 12 -12.75 32.61 3.30
C ALA A 12 -11.93 31.67 4.20
N THR A 13 -11.82 31.98 5.50
CA THR A 13 -11.12 31.13 6.47
C THR A 13 -11.82 29.79 6.64
N ILE A 14 -13.15 29.76 6.71
CA ILE A 14 -13.92 28.51 6.79
C ILE A 14 -13.70 27.65 5.54
N ILE A 15 -13.70 28.25 4.34
CA ILE A 15 -13.44 27.53 3.09
C ILE A 15 -12.01 26.94 3.06
N LEU A 16 -11.03 27.65 3.62
CA LEU A 16 -9.64 27.18 3.74
C LEU A 16 -9.47 26.08 4.82
N PHE A 17 -10.35 26.01 5.82
CA PHE A 17 -10.37 24.89 6.77
C PHE A 17 -10.96 23.61 6.16
N PHE A 18 -11.78 23.73 5.10
CA PHE A 18 -12.30 22.58 4.34
C PHE A 18 -11.45 22.18 3.13
N SER A 19 -10.33 22.87 2.85
CA SER A 19 -9.35 22.41 1.85
C SER A 19 -8.51 21.23 2.39
N SER A 20 -9.20 20.10 2.46
CA SER A 20 -8.72 18.71 2.37
C SER A 20 -7.39 18.37 3.05
N CYS A 21 -7.51 17.71 4.21
CA CYS A 21 -6.57 16.65 4.56
C CYS A 21 -6.74 15.55 3.50
N GLY A 22 -5.87 15.56 2.48
CA GLY A 22 -5.90 14.55 1.42
C GLY A 22 -5.65 13.18 2.04
N THR A 23 -6.69 12.36 2.17
CA THR A 23 -6.55 10.95 2.49
C THR A 23 -5.57 10.34 1.49
N THR A 24 -4.54 9.65 1.97
CA THR A 24 -3.40 9.10 1.21
C THR A 24 -3.79 8.02 0.18
N GLY A 25 -5.07 7.93 -0.20
CA GLY A 25 -5.62 6.98 -1.16
C GLY A 25 -5.75 5.57 -0.61
N HIS A 26 -5.58 5.40 0.72
CA HIS A 26 -5.72 4.12 1.39
C HIS A 26 -7.18 3.68 1.29
N ILE A 27 -7.38 2.43 0.88
CA ILE A 27 -8.72 1.83 0.81
C ILE A 27 -8.99 0.87 1.96
N ARG A 28 -7.95 0.35 2.61
CA ARG A 28 -8.10 -0.58 3.72
C ARG A 28 -6.89 -0.51 4.65
N PHE A 29 -7.10 -0.75 5.93
CA PHE A 29 -6.03 -0.95 6.91
C PHE A 29 -6.22 -2.32 7.59
N TYR A 30 -5.10 -2.96 7.88
CA TYR A 30 -5.03 -4.27 8.52
C TYR A 30 -4.13 -4.14 9.77
N ASP A 31 -4.73 -4.36 10.94
CA ASP A 31 -4.06 -4.29 12.23
C ASP A 31 -3.59 -5.67 12.64
N TYR A 32 -2.32 -5.77 12.98
CA TYR A 32 -1.68 -6.99 13.43
C TYR A 32 -1.20 -6.81 14.86
N ASN A 33 -1.47 -7.80 15.71
CA ASN A 33 -0.93 -7.87 17.06
C ASN A 33 0.49 -8.49 17.07
N VAL A 34 1.34 -8.04 16.14
CA VAL A 34 2.75 -8.39 16.07
C VAL A 34 3.59 -7.17 15.70
N SER A 35 4.88 -7.22 16.06
CA SER A 35 5.83 -6.18 15.70
C SER A 35 5.91 -5.97 14.19
N LYS A 36 6.23 -4.74 13.77
CA LYS A 36 6.51 -4.41 12.37
C LYS A 36 7.55 -5.36 11.78
N ASP A 37 8.65 -5.60 12.49
CA ASP A 37 9.76 -6.40 11.98
C ASP A 37 9.35 -7.88 11.82
N SER A 38 8.52 -8.42 12.73
CA SER A 38 7.95 -9.76 12.63
C SER A 38 7.05 -9.91 11.40
N LEU A 39 6.16 -8.94 11.16
CA LEU A 39 5.28 -8.92 9.99
C LEU A 39 6.08 -8.75 8.69
N GLU A 40 7.10 -7.91 8.70
CA GLU A 40 7.97 -7.65 7.56
C GLU A 40 8.73 -8.92 7.15
N ASN A 41 9.28 -9.65 8.13
CA ASN A 41 9.98 -10.91 7.88
C ASN A 41 9.03 -12.00 7.36
N ALA A 42 7.79 -12.05 7.83
CA ALA A 42 6.78 -12.98 7.32
C ALA A 42 6.42 -12.68 5.86
N LEU A 43 6.18 -11.40 5.53
CA LEU A 43 5.95 -10.97 4.14
C LEU A 43 7.12 -11.32 3.23
N LYS A 44 8.36 -11.00 3.63
CA LYS A 44 9.57 -11.36 2.87
C LYS A 44 9.66 -12.88 2.64
N SER A 45 9.47 -13.66 3.71
CA SER A 45 9.52 -15.12 3.64
C SER A 45 8.44 -15.69 2.72
N PHE A 46 7.24 -15.12 2.74
CA PHE A 46 6.15 -15.52 1.85
C PHE A 46 6.50 -15.23 0.38
N LEU A 47 6.96 -14.03 0.06
CA LEU A 47 7.30 -13.64 -1.31
C LEU A 47 8.47 -14.44 -1.87
N LEU A 48 9.49 -14.74 -1.06
CA LEU A 48 10.61 -15.59 -1.44
C LEU A 48 10.17 -17.02 -1.80
N LYS A 49 9.17 -17.56 -1.09
CA LYS A 49 8.59 -18.88 -1.36
C LYS A 49 7.63 -18.90 -2.55
N ASN A 50 7.14 -17.73 -2.97
CA ASN A 50 6.14 -17.59 -4.02
C ASN A 50 6.63 -16.61 -5.11
N PRO A 51 7.62 -17.00 -5.94
CA PRO A 51 8.23 -16.12 -6.95
C PRO A 51 7.27 -15.71 -8.09
N SER A 52 6.09 -16.33 -8.19
CA SER A 52 5.02 -15.90 -9.10
C SER A 52 4.45 -14.53 -8.75
N PHE A 53 4.59 -14.09 -7.48
CA PHE A 53 4.28 -12.74 -7.03
C PHE A 53 5.44 -11.83 -7.46
N LYS A 54 5.44 -11.46 -8.73
CA LYS A 54 6.53 -10.68 -9.31
C LYS A 54 6.41 -9.21 -8.87
N CYS A 55 7.53 -8.50 -8.84
CA CYS A 55 7.62 -7.03 -8.90
C CYS A 55 8.23 -6.71 -10.27
N PRO A 56 7.67 -5.80 -11.10
CA PRO A 56 8.10 -5.67 -12.49
C PRO A 56 9.23 -4.63 -12.51
N VAL A 57 10.42 -4.98 -12.03
CA VAL A 57 11.50 -3.98 -11.89
C VAL A 57 11.99 -3.46 -13.24
N ASN A 58 11.70 -4.17 -14.34
CA ASN A 58 12.15 -3.79 -15.68
C ASN A 58 11.12 -3.07 -16.55
N ASP A 59 9.90 -2.83 -16.05
CA ASP A 59 8.92 -2.10 -16.84
C ASP A 59 8.98 -0.61 -16.52
N SER A 60 8.97 0.23 -17.55
CA SER A 60 9.03 1.71 -17.48
C SER A 60 7.97 2.36 -16.56
N MET A 61 7.01 1.56 -16.07
CA MET A 61 6.10 1.91 -14.98
C MET A 61 6.78 2.09 -13.62
N CYS A 62 7.74 1.25 -13.25
CA CYS A 62 8.37 1.33 -11.92
C CYS A 62 9.26 2.57 -11.77
N SER A 63 9.92 2.96 -12.86
CA SER A 63 10.78 4.14 -12.90
C SER A 63 10.02 5.48 -12.87
N ARG A 64 8.77 5.53 -13.35
CA ARG A 64 7.95 6.75 -13.32
C ARG A 64 7.21 7.01 -12.00
N TYR A 65 7.03 5.98 -11.18
CA TYR A 65 6.23 6.04 -9.95
C TYR A 65 7.03 5.79 -8.65
N TYR A 66 8.36 5.83 -8.70
CA TYR A 66 9.24 5.59 -7.54
C TYR A 66 8.89 4.29 -6.79
N ILE A 67 8.72 3.23 -7.58
CA ILE A 67 8.34 1.89 -7.13
C ILE A 67 9.62 1.06 -7.03
N CYS A 68 10.47 1.32 -6.03
CA CYS A 68 11.50 0.41 -5.47
C CYS A 68 12.52 1.27 -4.70
N ASP A 69 12.18 1.74 -3.51
CA ASP A 69 13.20 2.28 -2.58
C ASP A 69 14.01 1.15 -1.92
N SER A 70 13.47 -0.08 -1.87
CA SER A 70 14.26 -1.27 -1.54
C SER A 70 14.72 -1.91 -2.85
N VAL A 71 15.96 -1.65 -3.24
CA VAL A 71 16.62 -2.31 -4.36
C VAL A 71 16.50 -3.82 -4.16
N LEU A 72 15.66 -4.46 -4.98
CA LEU A 72 15.75 -5.90 -5.25
C LEU A 72 16.93 -6.05 -6.20
N GLU A 73 18.11 -6.35 -5.67
CA GLU A 73 19.21 -6.73 -6.54
C GLU A 73 18.89 -8.12 -7.10
N TYR A 74 18.86 -8.20 -8.42
CA TYR A 74 18.71 -9.45 -9.14
C TYR A 74 20.07 -10.14 -9.19
N VAL A 75 20.20 -11.26 -8.48
CA VAL A 75 21.30 -12.19 -8.76
C VAL A 75 20.73 -13.32 -9.60
N VAL A 76 21.19 -13.38 -10.85
CA VAL A 76 20.96 -14.52 -11.73
C VAL A 76 22.03 -15.54 -11.36
N ASP A 77 21.63 -16.63 -10.73
CA ASP A 77 22.44 -17.83 -10.50
C ASP A 77 22.87 -18.43 -11.86
N GLU A 78 24.00 -19.15 -11.92
CA GLU A 78 24.45 -19.96 -13.05
C GLU A 78 23.32 -20.86 -13.63
N ASP A 79 22.37 -21.29 -12.79
CA ASP A 79 21.16 -22.06 -13.13
C ASP A 79 20.00 -21.23 -13.73
N ARG A 80 20.16 -19.91 -13.93
CA ARG A 80 19.09 -18.97 -14.34
C ARG A 80 17.90 -18.90 -13.37
N LYS A 81 18.08 -19.32 -12.12
CA LYS A 81 17.08 -19.09 -11.06
C LYS A 81 17.17 -17.64 -10.61
N LEU A 82 16.02 -16.98 -10.51
CA LEU A 82 15.92 -15.61 -10.03
C LEU A 82 15.99 -15.62 -8.50
N HIS A 83 17.07 -15.07 -7.93
CA HIS A 83 17.18 -14.84 -6.50
C HIS A 83 16.90 -13.36 -6.18
N TYR A 84 15.94 -13.13 -5.28
CA TYR A 84 15.65 -11.81 -4.76
C TYR A 84 16.59 -11.50 -3.59
N VAL A 85 17.55 -10.59 -3.78
CA VAL A 85 18.38 -10.10 -2.69
C VAL A 85 17.71 -8.86 -2.11
N TYR A 86 17.07 -9.01 -0.95
CA TYR A 86 16.62 -7.88 -0.16
C TYR A 86 17.85 -7.17 0.41
N THR A 87 18.15 -5.97 -0.06
CA THR A 87 19.09 -5.07 0.63
C THR A 87 18.54 -4.78 2.04
N LYS A 88 19.43 -4.51 3.01
CA LYS A 88 19.13 -4.34 4.46
C LYS A 88 18.09 -3.26 4.81
N GLU A 89 17.45 -2.63 3.84
CA GLU A 89 16.48 -1.56 4.06
C GLU A 89 15.12 -2.11 4.47
N LYS A 90 14.51 -1.44 5.44
CA LYS A 90 13.16 -1.74 5.95
C LYS A 90 12.14 -1.55 4.83
N ILE A 91 11.17 -2.46 4.69
CA ILE A 91 10.07 -2.28 3.74
C ILE A 91 9.29 -1.03 4.15
N ARG A 92 9.42 0.03 3.36
CA ARG A 92 8.56 1.23 3.47
C ARG A 92 7.29 1.04 2.66
N LYS A 93 7.44 0.53 1.44
CA LYS A 93 6.36 0.28 0.47
C LYS A 93 6.64 -1.02 -0.26
N LEU A 94 5.62 -1.83 -0.46
CA LEU A 94 5.67 -3.12 -1.14
C LEU A 94 4.63 -3.11 -2.26
N TYR A 95 5.05 -3.46 -3.47
CA TYR A 95 4.16 -3.54 -4.62
C TYR A 95 4.04 -4.98 -5.08
N ILE A 96 2.80 -5.44 -5.25
CA ILE A 96 2.47 -6.84 -5.52
C ILE A 96 1.49 -6.89 -6.68
N TYR A 97 1.61 -7.92 -7.49
CA TYR A 97 0.56 -8.34 -8.42
C TYR A 97 0.59 -9.86 -8.56
N PHE A 98 -0.56 -10.44 -8.91
CA PHE A 98 -0.76 -11.89 -8.89
C PHE A 98 -0.65 -12.54 -10.28
N HIS A 99 -0.55 -11.74 -11.36
CA HIS A 99 -0.56 -12.22 -12.75
C HIS A 99 0.51 -11.53 -13.61
N THR A 100 1.05 -12.25 -14.61
CA THR A 100 2.07 -11.71 -15.53
C THR A 100 1.61 -10.48 -16.30
N GLU A 101 0.32 -10.42 -16.65
CA GLU A 101 -0.34 -9.25 -17.21
C GLU A 101 -1.34 -8.71 -16.19
N PRO A 102 -0.89 -7.90 -15.22
CA PRO A 102 -1.74 -7.50 -14.12
C PRO A 102 -2.78 -6.48 -14.58
N GLU A 103 -4.01 -6.65 -14.14
CA GLU A 103 -5.05 -5.62 -14.18
C GLU A 103 -5.02 -4.75 -12.90
N GLU A 104 -4.32 -5.23 -11.88
CA GLU A 104 -4.28 -4.65 -10.54
C GLU A 104 -2.87 -4.76 -9.95
N ILE A 105 -2.44 -3.69 -9.27
CA ILE A 105 -1.20 -3.63 -8.51
C ILE A 105 -1.57 -3.19 -7.09
N TYR A 106 -1.15 -3.97 -6.11
CA TYR A 106 -1.37 -3.72 -4.69
C TYR A 106 -0.13 -3.05 -4.13
N ARG A 107 -0.28 -1.83 -3.61
CA ARG A 107 0.73 -1.13 -2.83
C ARG A 107 0.38 -1.29 -1.34
N LEU A 108 1.22 -2.01 -0.62
CA LEU A 108 1.18 -2.12 0.83
C LEU A 108 2.20 -1.18 1.45
N GLU A 109 1.81 -0.46 2.49
CA GLU A 109 2.70 0.41 3.25
C GLU A 109 2.43 0.27 4.75
N TYR A 110 3.46 0.36 5.57
CA TYR A 110 3.26 0.38 7.02
C TYR A 110 2.73 1.75 7.44
N TYR A 111 1.65 1.74 8.22
CA TYR A 111 1.13 2.95 8.84
C TYR A 111 1.94 3.30 10.10
N GLY A 112 2.10 4.61 10.33
CA GLY A 112 2.92 5.15 11.41
C GLY A 112 4.36 5.40 10.97
N ASP A 113 5.09 6.14 11.80
CA ASP A 113 6.50 6.42 11.58
C ASP A 113 7.39 5.57 12.51
N SER A 114 8.70 5.80 12.42
CA SER A 114 9.65 5.08 13.28
C SER A 114 9.46 5.33 14.77
N LYS A 115 8.81 6.43 15.17
CA LYS A 115 8.52 6.73 16.57
C LYS A 115 7.31 5.93 17.03
N TYR A 116 6.22 5.94 16.25
CA TYR A 116 5.03 5.16 16.52
C TYR A 116 5.35 3.68 16.74
N TRP A 117 6.17 3.07 15.88
CA TRP A 117 6.53 1.64 16.02
C TRP A 117 7.42 1.35 17.22
N LYS A 118 8.21 2.32 17.70
CA LYS A 118 8.99 2.16 18.93
C LYS A 118 8.09 2.20 20.16
N GLU A 119 7.05 3.01 20.13
CA GLU A 119 6.05 3.13 21.20
C GLU A 119 5.08 1.94 21.20
N HIS A 120 4.90 1.27 20.06
CA HIS A 120 3.99 0.14 19.88
C HIS A 120 4.74 -1.11 19.38
N PRO A 121 5.68 -1.67 20.16
CA PRO A 121 6.58 -2.73 19.69
C PRO A 121 5.87 -4.05 19.35
N SER A 122 4.67 -4.28 19.88
CA SER A 122 3.85 -5.47 19.64
C SER A 122 2.71 -5.25 18.66
N SER A 123 2.63 -4.09 18.00
CA SER A 123 1.57 -3.78 17.04
C SER A 123 2.14 -3.25 15.74
N SER A 124 1.49 -3.60 14.64
CA SER A 124 1.77 -3.02 13.33
C SER A 124 0.50 -2.91 12.52
N ARG A 125 0.46 -1.90 11.64
CA ARG A 125 -0.67 -1.65 10.75
C ARG A 125 -0.17 -1.59 9.32
N LEU A 126 -0.80 -2.34 8.43
CA LEU A 126 -0.58 -2.27 6.99
C LEU A 126 -1.72 -1.50 6.33
N ALA A 127 -1.39 -0.51 5.52
CA ALA A 127 -2.32 0.19 4.66
C ALA A 127 -2.26 -0.36 3.24
N LEU A 128 -3.42 -0.63 2.65
CA LEU A 128 -3.56 -0.99 1.25
C LEU A 128 -3.94 0.24 0.43
N VAL A 129 -3.17 0.43 -0.63
CA VAL A 129 -3.48 1.27 -1.78
C VAL A 129 -3.50 0.38 -3.01
N ALA A 130 -4.55 0.44 -3.80
CA ALA A 130 -4.57 -0.31 -5.06
C ALA A 130 -4.42 0.62 -6.25
N VAL A 131 -3.78 0.12 -7.30
CA VAL A 131 -3.67 0.78 -8.60
C VAL A 131 -4.25 -0.18 -9.62
N VAL A 132 -5.34 0.22 -10.27
CA VAL A 132 -6.10 -0.63 -11.20
C VAL A 132 -6.01 -0.09 -12.62
N LYS A 133 -6.06 -0.98 -13.60
CA LYS A 133 -6.03 -0.63 -15.02
C LYS A 133 -7.45 -0.42 -15.53
N VAL A 134 -7.80 0.81 -15.91
CA VAL A 134 -9.12 1.18 -16.44
C VAL A 134 -8.96 1.86 -17.79
N GLY A 135 -9.56 1.28 -18.84
CA GLY A 135 -9.45 1.79 -20.21
C GLY A 135 -8.00 1.87 -20.69
N GLY A 136 -7.18 0.88 -20.34
CA GLY A 136 -5.75 0.83 -20.67
C GLY A 136 -4.86 1.77 -19.85
N LYS A 137 -5.40 2.53 -18.88
CA LYS A 137 -4.65 3.47 -18.04
C LYS A 137 -4.67 3.06 -16.58
N TRP A 138 -3.54 3.17 -15.91
CA TRP A 138 -3.43 2.93 -14.46
C TRP A 138 -4.02 4.09 -13.65
N ARG A 139 -4.84 3.76 -12.66
CA ARG A 139 -5.56 4.71 -11.81
C ARG A 139 -5.48 4.24 -10.34
N TYR A 140 -5.30 5.20 -9.43
CA TYR A 140 -5.36 4.93 -7.99
C TYR A 140 -6.77 4.52 -7.56
N SER A 141 -6.83 3.71 -6.51
CA SER A 141 -8.03 3.18 -5.89
C SER A 141 -9.02 4.23 -5.39
N GLY A 142 -8.63 5.50 -5.24
CA GLY A 142 -9.58 6.60 -5.05
C GLY A 142 -10.64 6.68 -6.17
N PHE A 143 -10.34 6.17 -7.37
CA PHE A 143 -11.31 6.00 -8.46
C PHE A 143 -12.21 4.77 -8.30
N LEU A 144 -11.81 3.77 -7.51
CA LEU A 144 -12.61 2.57 -7.21
C LEU A 144 -13.82 2.89 -6.33
N ASN A 145 -13.80 3.97 -5.53
CA ASN A 145 -14.98 4.37 -4.76
C ASN A 145 -16.19 4.68 -5.67
N ARG A 146 -15.96 5.05 -6.94
CA ARG A 146 -17.05 5.20 -7.94
C ARG A 146 -17.56 3.87 -8.49
N PHE A 147 -16.83 2.78 -8.25
CA PHE A 147 -17.11 1.43 -8.72
C PHE A 147 -17.02 0.46 -7.54
N PHE A 148 -17.99 0.51 -6.61
CA PHE A 148 -18.03 -0.29 -5.38
C PHE A 148 -17.65 -1.78 -5.54
N ARG A 149 -18.01 -2.40 -6.67
CA ARG A 149 -17.65 -3.80 -6.96
C ARG A 149 -16.14 -4.01 -7.12
N GLY A 150 -15.42 -3.03 -7.65
CA GLY A 150 -13.97 -3.09 -7.83
C GLY A 150 -13.20 -3.02 -6.50
N ARG A 151 -13.68 -2.22 -5.53
CA ARG A 151 -13.02 -2.13 -4.21
C ARG A 151 -13.04 -3.46 -3.47
N ARG A 152 -14.22 -4.09 -3.33
CA ARG A 152 -14.34 -5.38 -2.65
C ARG A 152 -13.55 -6.49 -3.37
N HIS A 153 -13.54 -6.48 -4.70
CA HIS A 153 -12.74 -7.44 -5.47
C HIS A 153 -11.25 -7.32 -5.15
N VAL A 154 -10.71 -6.11 -5.19
CA VAL A 154 -9.30 -5.83 -4.85
C VAL A 154 -8.99 -6.24 -3.40
N GLU A 155 -9.84 -5.85 -2.44
CA GLU A 155 -9.64 -6.18 -1.02
C GLU A 155 -9.64 -7.70 -0.81
N SER A 156 -10.72 -8.39 -1.20
CA SER A 156 -10.85 -9.86 -1.05
C SER A 156 -9.70 -10.61 -1.71
N ARG A 157 -9.29 -10.18 -2.90
CA ARG A 157 -8.20 -10.86 -3.61
C ARG A 157 -6.86 -10.72 -2.89
N LEU A 158 -6.53 -9.55 -2.34
CA LEU A 158 -5.33 -9.40 -1.53
C LEU A 158 -5.40 -10.27 -0.27
N GLU A 159 -6.55 -10.26 0.40
CA GLU A 159 -6.79 -11.04 1.61
C GLU A 159 -6.62 -12.54 1.34
N ASP A 160 -7.24 -13.06 0.29
CA ASP A 160 -7.19 -14.46 -0.11
C ASP A 160 -5.79 -14.88 -0.61
N GLU A 161 -5.15 -14.05 -1.45
CA GLU A 161 -3.92 -14.46 -2.12
C GLU A 161 -2.66 -14.24 -1.29
N LEU A 162 -2.69 -13.32 -0.33
CA LEU A 162 -1.52 -12.94 0.46
C LEU A 162 -1.79 -12.98 1.97
N LEU A 163 -2.75 -12.20 2.48
CA LEU A 163 -2.84 -11.93 3.92
C LEU A 163 -3.26 -13.19 4.71
N SER A 164 -4.21 -13.96 4.19
CA SER A 164 -4.66 -15.23 4.79
C SER A 164 -3.58 -16.32 4.84
N LYS A 165 -2.50 -16.15 4.08
CA LYS A 165 -1.37 -17.08 4.01
C LYS A 165 -0.20 -16.65 4.90
N LEU A 166 -0.30 -15.49 5.56
CA LEU A 166 0.65 -15.06 6.57
C LEU A 166 0.38 -15.78 7.90
N PRO A 167 1.40 -15.97 8.76
CA PRO A 167 1.24 -16.69 10.03
C PRO A 167 0.56 -15.87 11.13
N TYR A 168 0.06 -14.67 10.82
CA TYR A 168 -0.49 -13.74 11.79
C TYR A 168 -1.92 -13.37 11.40
N GLU A 169 -2.80 -13.39 12.38
CA GLU A 169 -4.15 -12.87 12.24
C GLU A 169 -4.12 -11.33 12.17
N TYR A 170 -5.11 -10.78 11.48
CA TYR A 170 -5.31 -9.34 11.37
C TYR A 170 -6.76 -8.96 11.67
N GLU A 171 -6.93 -7.77 12.21
CA GLU A 171 -8.22 -7.09 12.31
C GLU A 171 -8.33 -6.05 11.21
N ILE A 172 -9.51 -5.92 10.65
CA ILE A 172 -9.73 -4.94 9.59
C ILE A 172 -10.24 -3.64 10.19
N VAL A 173 -9.54 -2.53 9.90
CA VAL A 173 -9.95 -1.20 10.35
C VAL A 173 -10.70 -0.50 9.23
N GLU A 174 -11.97 -0.22 9.47
CA GLU A 174 -12.79 0.57 8.55
C GLU A 174 -12.31 2.02 8.54
N ILE A 175 -12.10 2.54 7.34
CA ILE A 175 -11.87 3.97 7.14
C ILE A 175 -13.25 4.61 7.17
N GLY A 176 -13.54 5.42 8.20
CA GLY A 176 -14.76 6.22 8.22
C GLY A 176 -14.81 7.09 6.97
N ASP A 177 -15.91 6.97 6.21
CA ASP A 177 -16.18 7.76 5.01
C ASP A 177 -16.34 9.27 5.33
#